data_AF-Q4Q8U4-F1
#
_entry.id   AF-Q4Q8U4-F1
#
_cell.length_a   1.000
_cell.length_b   1.000
_cell.length_c   1.000
_cell.angle_alpha   90.00
_cell.angle_beta   90.00
_cell.angle_gamma   90.00
#
_symmetry.space_group_name_H-M   'P 1'
#
loop_
_entity.id
_entity.type
_entity.pdbx_description
1 polymer ?
#
loop_
_entity_poly.entity_id
_entity_poly.type
_entity_poly.pdbx_seq_one_letter_code
_entity_poly.pdbx_strand_id
1 'polypeptide(L)'
;MFHTAFLAASKRRLRWRCCQCTRLLPSEHFPKRSGPLNTMVCVDCKEMCFGCGLRLLRSSFSDTDSNMCDRCLAKQQVAKDNVYFRYPILNYRACPFSVDEARDELRKEQQQQQPHRLHMPR
;
A
#
# COMPACT_ATOMS: atom_id res chain seq x y z
N MET A 1 -29.28 37.85 -12.97
CA MET A 1 -28.00 37.18 -13.28
C MET A 1 -27.11 37.31 -12.05
N PHE A 2 -26.89 36.21 -11.32
CA PHE A 2 -26.14 36.26 -10.07
C PHE A 2 -24.65 36.34 -10.37
N HIS A 3 -24.04 37.50 -10.11
CA HIS A 3 -22.61 37.67 -10.11
C HIS A 3 -22.02 36.86 -8.94
N THR A 4 -21.55 35.64 -9.24
CA THR A 4 -20.64 34.93 -8.34
C THR A 4 -19.32 35.69 -8.34
N ALA A 5 -19.16 36.60 -7.39
CA ALA A 5 -17.88 37.22 -7.10
C ALA A 5 -16.88 36.11 -6.76
N PHE A 6 -15.96 35.83 -7.69
CA PHE A 6 -14.82 34.95 -7.43
C PHE A 6 -13.92 35.67 -6.42
N LEU A 7 -14.17 35.43 -5.13
CA LEU A 7 -13.22 35.75 -4.08
C LEU A 7 -11.99 34.90 -4.32
N ALA A 8 -11.00 35.47 -5.01
CA ALA A 8 -9.65 34.93 -5.11
C ALA A 8 -9.00 35.02 -3.73
N ALA A 9 -9.45 34.18 -2.80
CA ALA A 9 -8.85 34.03 -1.49
C ALA A 9 -7.41 33.55 -1.70
N SER A 10 -6.46 34.29 -1.16
CA SER A 10 -5.05 33.92 -1.16
C SER A 10 -4.87 32.52 -0.56
N LYS A 11 -4.54 31.54 -1.40
CA LYS A 11 -4.27 30.14 -1.00
C LYS A 11 -3.25 30.03 0.14
N ARG A 12 -2.39 31.04 0.31
CA ARG A 12 -1.39 31.11 1.39
C ARG A 12 -1.97 31.19 2.80
N ARG A 13 -3.24 31.58 2.97
CA ARG A 13 -3.90 31.65 4.29
C ARG A 13 -5.01 30.61 4.48
N LEU A 14 -5.27 29.78 3.47
CA LEU A 14 -6.26 28.71 3.56
C LEU A 14 -5.74 27.61 4.47
N ARG A 15 -6.34 27.51 5.65
CA ARG A 15 -6.09 26.45 6.62
C ARG A 15 -7.25 25.46 6.57
N TRP A 16 -6.92 24.18 6.58
CA TRP A 16 -7.88 23.09 6.59
C TRP A 16 -7.74 22.30 7.88
N ARG A 17 -8.86 21.76 8.35
CA ARG A 17 -8.87 20.88 9.51
C ARG A 17 -8.61 19.45 9.05
N CYS A 18 -7.62 18.79 9.63
CA CYS A 18 -7.41 17.36 9.39
C CYS A 18 -8.48 16.55 10.16
N CYS A 19 -9.14 15.58 9.53
CA CYS A 19 -10.16 14.77 10.21
C CYS A 19 -9.58 13.81 11.26
N GLN A 20 -8.31 13.40 11.13
CA GLN A 20 -7.64 12.49 12.07
C GLN A 20 -7.09 13.22 13.30
N CYS A 21 -6.12 14.12 13.13
CA CYS A 21 -5.51 14.83 14.27
C CYS A 21 -6.29 16.09 14.72
N THR A 22 -7.38 16.45 14.04
CA THR A 22 -8.21 17.66 14.28
C THR A 22 -7.50 19.01 14.20
N ARG A 23 -6.20 19.04 13.89
CA ARG A 23 -5.39 20.26 13.78
C ARG A 23 -5.76 21.07 12.53
N LEU A 24 -5.71 22.40 12.66
CA LEU A 24 -5.81 23.35 11.56
C LEU A 24 -4.44 23.58 10.95
N LEU A 25 -4.23 23.08 9.73
CA LEU A 25 -2.94 23.13 9.03
C LEU A 25 -3.06 23.88 7.70
N PRO A 26 -1.99 24.53 7.21
CA PRO A 26 -1.98 25.14 5.88
C PRO A 26 -2.28 24.12 4.78
N SER A 27 -2.81 24.58 3.65
CA SER A 27 -3.13 23.73 2.48
C SER A 27 -1.97 22.88 1.96
N GLU A 28 -0.72 23.30 2.20
CA GLU A 28 0.48 22.56 1.80
C GLU A 28 0.63 21.21 2.50
N HIS A 29 0.06 21.06 3.71
CA HIS A 29 0.10 19.83 4.49
C HIS A 29 -0.95 18.80 4.02
N PHE A 30 -1.76 19.15 3.02
CA PHE A 30 -2.75 18.27 2.44
C PHE A 30 -2.35 17.99 1.00
N PRO A 31 -2.27 16.71 0.59
CA PRO A 31 -1.99 16.41 -0.81
C PRO A 31 -3.08 17.01 -1.69
N LYS A 32 -2.71 17.42 -2.90
CA LYS A 32 -3.61 17.99 -3.91
C LYS A 32 -4.65 16.95 -4.33
N ARG A 33 -5.69 16.75 -3.53
CA ARG A 33 -6.85 15.92 -3.82
C ARG A 33 -8.09 16.79 -3.89
N SER A 34 -8.83 16.66 -4.97
CA SER A 34 -10.22 17.09 -5.05
C SER A 34 -11.07 16.07 -4.29
N GLY A 35 -11.58 16.47 -3.13
CA GLY A 35 -12.43 15.62 -2.32
C GLY A 35 -13.26 16.45 -1.35
N PRO A 36 -14.33 15.88 -0.78
CA PRO A 36 -15.12 16.58 0.22
C PRO A 36 -14.24 16.94 1.43
N LEU A 37 -14.35 18.19 1.88
CA LEU A 37 -13.50 18.79 2.92
C LEU A 37 -13.47 17.96 4.21
N ASN A 38 -14.58 17.29 4.52
CA ASN A 38 -14.77 16.47 5.71
C ASN A 38 -13.89 15.21 5.75
N THR A 39 -13.25 14.86 4.62
CA THR A 39 -12.41 13.66 4.48
C THR A 39 -10.91 13.98 4.35
N MET A 40 -10.54 15.24 4.51
CA MET A 40 -9.16 15.70 4.33
C MET A 40 -8.26 15.25 5.48
N VAL A 41 -7.17 14.57 5.12
CA VAL A 41 -6.15 14.07 6.07
C VAL A 41 -4.80 14.67 5.72
N CYS A 42 -4.10 15.22 6.71
CA CYS A 42 -2.76 15.79 6.52
C CYS A 42 -1.72 14.71 6.19
N VAL A 43 -0.57 15.14 5.67
CA VAL A 43 0.55 14.26 5.30
C VAL A 43 1.12 13.53 6.51
N ASP A 44 1.10 14.14 7.71
CA ASP A 44 1.64 13.55 8.93
C ASP A 44 0.77 12.42 9.49
N CYS A 45 -0.55 12.48 9.24
CA CYS A 45 -1.47 11.40 9.61
C CYS A 45 -1.48 10.25 8.58
N LYS A 46 -0.58 10.29 7.59
CA LYS A 46 -0.45 9.24 6.59
C LYS A 46 0.89 8.54 6.73
N GLU A 47 0.83 7.23 6.73
CA GLU A 47 2.00 6.35 6.76
C GLU A 47 2.45 6.05 5.32
N MET A 48 3.76 5.91 5.15
CA MET A 48 4.35 5.58 3.86
C MET A 48 4.43 4.05 3.72
N CYS A 49 3.80 3.51 2.68
CA CYS A 49 3.96 2.09 2.35
C CYS A 49 5.28 1.87 1.60
N PHE A 50 6.15 0.99 2.09
CA PHE A 50 7.42 0.66 1.42
C PHE A 50 7.23 -0.13 0.12
N GLY A 51 6.13 -0.87 -0.02
CA GLY A 51 5.85 -1.65 -1.23
C GLY A 51 5.47 -0.81 -2.45
N CYS A 52 4.80 0.34 -2.26
CA CYS A 52 4.35 1.18 -3.38
C CYS A 52 4.83 2.65 -3.31
N GLY A 53 5.51 3.05 -2.24
CA GLY A 53 5.99 4.42 -2.02
C GLY A 53 4.87 5.44 -1.77
N LEU A 54 3.61 5.01 -1.69
CA LEU A 54 2.47 5.91 -1.49
C LEU A 54 2.21 6.16 -0.01
N ARG A 55 1.86 7.41 0.33
CA ARG A 55 1.35 7.78 1.65
C ARG A 55 -0.15 7.49 1.75
N LEU A 56 -0.52 6.57 2.63
CA LEU A 56 -1.87 6.08 2.84
C LEU A 56 -2.33 6.33 4.28
N LEU A 57 -3.64 6.25 4.52
CA LEU A 57 -4.16 6.32 5.88
C LEU A 57 -3.79 5.04 6.63
N ARG A 58 -3.70 5.14 7.96
CA ARG A 58 -3.49 3.97 8.82
C ARG A 58 -4.52 2.86 8.62
N SER A 59 -5.76 3.19 8.26
CA SER A 59 -6.79 2.21 7.92
C SER A 59 -6.48 1.34 6.68
N SER A 60 -5.40 1.63 5.95
CA SER A 60 -4.92 0.82 4.82
C SER A 60 -3.80 -0.18 5.22
N PHE A 61 -3.52 -0.27 6.52
CA PHE A 61 -2.54 -1.15 7.12
C PHE A 61 -3.27 -1.97 8.19
N SER A 62 -3.43 -3.27 7.92
CA SER A 62 -4.06 -4.23 8.83
C SER A 62 -3.19 -4.53 10.04
N ASP A 63 -1.88 -4.71 9.84
CA ASP A 63 -0.92 -4.97 10.91
C ASP A 63 -0.28 -3.70 11.44
N THR A 64 -0.21 -3.59 12.77
CA THR A 64 0.35 -2.39 13.40
C THR A 64 1.84 -2.22 13.13
N ASP A 65 2.55 -3.32 12.95
CA ASP A 65 4.00 -3.31 12.73
C ASP A 65 4.37 -3.47 11.24
N SER A 66 3.37 -3.56 10.36
CA SER A 66 3.62 -3.69 8.93
C SER A 66 3.95 -2.34 8.29
N ASN A 67 5.10 -2.30 7.63
CA ASN A 67 5.51 -1.18 6.78
C ASN A 67 4.87 -1.23 5.37
N MET A 68 3.99 -2.21 5.12
CA MET A 68 3.33 -2.42 3.84
C MET A 68 1.81 -2.33 3.99
N CYS A 69 1.17 -1.63 3.05
CA CYS A 69 -0.28 -1.55 3.01
C CYS A 69 -0.91 -2.86 2.54
N ASP A 70 -2.19 -3.06 2.85
CA ASP A 70 -2.93 -4.31 2.59
C ASP A 70 -2.89 -4.73 1.12
N ARG A 71 -2.94 -3.75 0.21
CA ARG A 71 -2.84 -4.01 -1.24
C ARG A 71 -1.47 -4.57 -1.62
N CYS A 72 -0.39 -4.06 -1.02
CA CYS A 72 0.95 -4.55 -1.29
C CYS A 72 1.20 -5.91 -0.63
N LEU A 73 0.68 -6.13 0.57
CA LEU A 73 0.70 -7.45 1.23
C LEU A 73 -0.05 -8.50 0.42
N ALA A 74 -1.25 -8.17 -0.08
CA ALA A 74 -2.01 -9.07 -0.94
C ALA A 74 -1.24 -9.41 -2.23
N LYS A 75 -0.61 -8.41 -2.86
CA LYS A 75 0.25 -8.65 -4.04
C LYS A 75 1.45 -9.54 -3.71
N GLN A 76 2.08 -9.33 -2.55
CA GLN A 76 3.19 -10.16 -2.11
C GLN A 76 2.75 -11.61 -1.86
N GLN A 77 1.58 -11.82 -1.27
CA GLN A 77 1.05 -13.16 -1.05
C GLN A 77 0.76 -13.86 -2.38
N VAL A 78 0.08 -13.19 -3.31
CA VAL A 78 -0.16 -13.70 -4.66
C VAL A 78 1.16 -14.01 -5.36
N ALA A 79 2.19 -13.18 -5.20
CA ALA A 79 3.50 -13.41 -5.80
C ALA A 79 4.26 -14.62 -5.21
N LYS A 80 4.06 -14.95 -3.93
CA LYS A 80 4.60 -16.19 -3.34
C LYS A 80 3.98 -17.43 -3.98
N ASP A 81 2.68 -17.36 -4.27
CA ASP A 81 1.91 -18.49 -4.76
C ASP A 81 1.90 -18.60 -6.31
N ASN A 82 2.41 -17.60 -7.03
CA ASN A 82 2.36 -17.54 -8.49
C ASN A 82 3.75 -17.28 -9.13
N VAL A 83 4.26 -18.29 -9.85
CA VAL A 83 5.52 -18.27 -10.61
C VAL A 83 5.65 -17.05 -11.52
N TYR A 84 4.56 -16.66 -12.19
CA TYR A 84 4.54 -15.53 -13.13
C TYR A 84 4.84 -14.17 -12.49
N PHE A 85 4.57 -14.03 -11.19
CA PHE A 85 4.88 -12.81 -10.44
C PHE A 85 6.26 -12.87 -9.77
N ARG A 86 6.77 -14.06 -9.46
CA ARG A 86 8.14 -14.26 -8.94
C ARG A 86 9.21 -13.96 -10.01
N TYR A 87 8.87 -14.14 -11.29
CA TYR A 87 9.77 -13.90 -12.43
C TYR A 87 9.13 -13.04 -13.55
N PRO A 88 8.94 -11.73 -13.32
CA PRO A 88 8.17 -10.86 -14.23
C PRO A 88 8.84 -10.61 -15.60
N ILE A 89 10.10 -10.99 -15.80
CA ILE A 89 10.87 -10.76 -17.05
C ILE A 89 10.90 -12.02 -17.94
N LEU A 90 10.32 -13.13 -17.49
CA LEU A 90 10.14 -14.29 -18.36
C LEU A 90 8.94 -14.04 -19.28
N ASN A 91 9.19 -13.28 -20.35
CA ASN A 91 8.41 -13.41 -21.57
C ASN A 91 8.25 -14.92 -21.81
N TYR A 92 7.02 -15.40 -21.99
CA TYR A 92 6.66 -16.82 -22.14
C TYR A 92 7.46 -17.61 -23.21
N ARG A 93 8.36 -16.95 -23.96
CA ARG A 93 9.28 -17.53 -24.95
C ARG A 93 10.74 -17.69 -24.47
N ALA A 94 11.11 -17.24 -23.27
CA ALA A 94 12.50 -17.16 -22.82
C ALA A 94 12.76 -17.81 -21.45
N CYS A 95 11.83 -18.60 -20.90
CA CYS A 95 12.15 -19.43 -19.73
C CYS A 95 12.75 -20.75 -20.20
N PRO A 96 14.04 -21.04 -19.91
CA PRO A 96 14.65 -22.33 -20.23
C PRO A 96 14.15 -23.47 -19.33
N PHE A 97 13.39 -23.15 -18.27
CA PHE A 97 12.76 -24.10 -17.36
C PHE A 97 11.26 -24.14 -17.64
N SER A 98 10.66 -25.33 -17.70
CA SER A 98 9.22 -25.43 -17.89
C SER A 98 8.51 -24.75 -16.72
N VAL A 99 7.46 -23.97 -16.97
CA VAL A 99 6.70 -23.30 -15.91
C VAL A 99 6.19 -24.32 -14.88
N ASP A 100 6.00 -25.56 -15.31
CA ASP A 100 5.56 -26.68 -14.48
C ASP A 100 6.66 -27.18 -13.52
N GLU A 101 7.93 -27.22 -13.93
CA GLU A 101 9.06 -27.49 -13.01
C GLU A 101 9.16 -26.43 -11.91
N ALA A 102 9.01 -25.15 -12.25
CA ALA A 102 9.04 -24.06 -11.26
C ALA A 102 7.83 -24.12 -10.27
N ARG A 103 6.67 -24.59 -10.74
CA ARG A 103 5.51 -24.87 -9.86
C ARG A 103 5.80 -26.03 -8.91
N ASP A 104 6.52 -27.05 -9.37
CA ASP A 104 6.90 -28.20 -8.54
C ASP A 104 7.96 -27.84 -7.49
N GLU A 105 8.90 -26.96 -7.83
CA GLU A 105 9.87 -26.41 -6.86
C GLU A 105 9.16 -25.61 -5.76
N LEU A 106 8.21 -24.74 -6.10
CA LEU A 106 7.39 -24.02 -5.12
C LEU A 106 6.64 -24.98 -4.17
N ARG A 107 6.07 -26.05 -4.72
CA ARG A 107 5.39 -27.09 -3.93
C ARG A 107 6.36 -27.82 -2.99
N LYS A 108 7.57 -28.13 -3.45
CA LYS A 108 8.63 -28.75 -2.63
C LYS A 108 9.15 -27.82 -1.54
N GLU A 109 9.34 -26.52 -1.82
CA GLU A 109 9.73 -25.51 -0.82
C GLU A 109 8.70 -25.41 0.31
N GLN A 110 7.40 -25.40 -0.02
CA GLN A 110 6.33 -25.39 1.00
C GLN A 110 6.34 -26.66 1.87
N GLN A 111 6.64 -27.81 1.29
CA GLN A 111 6.75 -29.08 2.04
C GLN A 111 8.00 -29.12 2.93
N GLN A 112 9.13 -28.56 2.47
CA GLN A 112 10.37 -28.50 3.27
C GLN A 112 10.32 -27.47 4.40
N GLN A 113 9.48 -26.44 4.30
CA GLN A 113 9.26 -25.50 5.40
C GLN A 113 8.32 -26.04 6.51
N GLN A 114 7.69 -27.21 6.29
CA GLN A 114 6.71 -27.78 7.23
C GLN A 114 7.16 -28.83 8.28
N PRO A 115 8.44 -29.27 8.45
CA PRO A 115 8.77 -30.19 9.53
C PRO A 115 9.46 -29.56 10.77
N HIS A 116 9.51 -28.23 10.93
CA HIS A 116 10.18 -27.61 12.11
C HIS A 116 9.27 -27.01 13.18
N ARG A 117 7.96 -27.25 13.16
CA ARG A 117 7.04 -26.81 14.24
C ARG A 117 6.63 -27.88 15.25
N LEU A 118 7.25 -29.06 15.27
CA LEU A 118 6.91 -30.09 16.25
C LEU A 118 8.16 -30.79 16.80
N HIS A 119 8.77 -30.20 17.84
CA HIS A 119 9.31 -30.98 18.97
C HIS A 119 9.59 -30.07 20.17
N MET A 120 8.67 -30.06 21.13
CA MET A 120 8.96 -29.76 22.54
C MET A 120 8.72 -31.08 23.29
N PRO A 121 9.72 -31.66 23.99
CA PRO A 121 9.48 -32.80 24.85
C PRO A 121 8.71 -32.36 26.11
N ARG A 122 7.88 -33.29 26.62
CA ARG A 122 7.01 -33.16 27.78
C ARG A 122 7.75 -32.83 29.07
#